data_AF-A0A257ZMG6-F1
#
_entry.id   AF-A0A257ZMG6-F1
#
_cell.length_a   1.000
_cell.length_b   1.000
_cell.length_c   1.000
_cell.angle_alpha   90.00
_cell.angle_beta   90.00
_cell.angle_gamma   90.00
#
_symmetry.space_group_name_H-M   'P 1'
#
loop_
_entity.id
_entity.type
_entity.pdbx_description
1 polymer ?
#
loop_
_entity_poly.entity_id
_entity_poly.type
_entity_poly.pdbx_seq_one_letter_code
_entity_poly.pdbx_strand_id
1 'polypeptide(L)' 'SFAIWILTQMKRWGQVKGDVDYSGIAKQVFLATECAAVMKEMGLTPPAPTKTISVMGKVFDPAKPADYLNSFAIKRT' A
#
# COMPACT_ATOMS: atom_id res chain seq x y z
N SER A 1 2.97 -3.72 -0.17
CA SER A 1 2.57 -2.76 -1.24
C SER A 1 1.08 -2.44 -1.23
N PHE A 2 0.18 -3.42 -1.12
CA PHE A 2 -1.27 -3.18 -1.22
C PHE A 2 -1.86 -2.27 -0.12
N ALA A 3 -1.39 -2.40 1.12
CA ALA A 3 -1.75 -1.52 2.24
C ALA A 3 -1.56 -0.03 1.92
N ILE A 4 -0.40 0.31 1.35
CA ILE A 4 -0.04 1.68 0.95
C ILE A 4 -1.00 2.16 -0.15
N TRP A 5 -1.38 1.28 -1.09
CA TRP A 5 -2.35 1.62 -2.13
C TRP A 5 -3.73 1.95 -1.56
N ILE A 6 -4.24 1.16 -0.62
CA ILE A 6 -5.53 1.42 0.05
C ILE A 6 -5.50 2.80 0.72
N LEU A 7 -4.48 3.07 1.53
CA LEU A 7 -4.33 4.35 2.21
C LEU A 7 -4.21 5.53 1.22
N THR A 8 -3.53 5.31 0.09
CA THR A 8 -3.42 6.31 -0.99
C THR A 8 -4.80 6.63 -1.59
N GLN A 9 -5.66 5.62 -1.78
CA GLN A 9 -7.03 5.84 -2.25
C GLN A 9 -7.90 6.52 -1.19
N MET A 10 -7.76 6.16 0.09
CA MET A 10 -8.48 6.83 1.18
C MET A 10 -8.15 8.32 1.24
N LYS A 11 -6.86 8.68 1.06
CA LYS A 11 -6.45 10.08 0.91
C LYS A 11 -7.09 10.70 -0.33
N ARG A 12 -6.99 10.06 -1.52
CA ARG A 12 -7.58 10.55 -2.78
C ARG A 12 -9.05 10.95 -2.68
N TRP A 13 -9.83 10.19 -1.92
CA TRP A 13 -11.26 10.42 -1.72
C TRP A 13 -11.61 11.30 -0.52
N GLY A 14 -10.60 11.87 0.15
CA GLY A 14 -10.78 12.81 1.27
C GLY A 14 -11.18 12.16 2.59
N GLN A 15 -11.07 10.82 2.70
CA GLN A 15 -11.37 10.08 3.94
C GLN A 15 -10.29 10.28 5.00
N VAL A 16 -9.05 10.55 4.56
CA VAL A 16 -7.90 10.88 5.42
C VAL A 16 -7.30 12.20 4.95
N LYS A 17 -7.01 13.09 5.89
CA LYS A 17 -6.45 14.43 5.63
C LYS A 17 -5.07 14.58 6.25
N GLY A 18 -4.26 15.48 5.72
CA GLY A 18 -2.90 15.76 6.24
C GLY A 18 -1.83 14.79 5.74
N ASP A 19 -0.67 14.83 6.40
CA ASP A 19 0.45 13.95 6.11
C ASP A 19 0.25 12.58 6.78
N VAL A 20 0.33 11.53 5.95
CA VAL A 20 0.06 10.15 6.36
C VAL A 20 1.35 9.37 6.26
N ASP A 21 1.81 8.78 7.36
CA ASP A 21 2.88 7.80 7.34
C ASP A 21 2.34 6.46 6.83
N TYR A 22 2.28 6.34 5.50
CA TYR A 22 1.81 5.12 4.84
C TYR A 22 2.60 3.88 5.22
N SER A 23 3.91 4.02 5.43
CA SER A 23 4.81 2.90 5.71
C SER A 23 4.62 2.40 7.14
N GLY A 24 4.57 3.32 8.11
CA GLY A 24 4.31 3.00 9.51
C GLY A 24 2.96 2.33 9.71
N ILE A 25 1.89 2.91 9.17
CA ILE A 25 0.53 2.36 9.27
C ILE A 25 0.45 0.99 8.58
N ALA A 26 1.03 0.84 7.38
CA ALA A 26 1.04 -0.43 6.70
C ALA A 26 1.75 -1.53 7.50
N LYS A 27 2.84 -1.21 8.21
CA LYS A 27 3.56 -2.17 9.07
C LYS A 27 2.74 -2.57 10.29
N GLN A 28 2.13 -1.61 10.97
CA GLN A 28 1.37 -1.86 12.21
C GLN A 28 0.06 -2.62 11.97
N VAL A 29 -0.63 -2.35 10.86
CA VAL A 29 -1.99 -2.89 10.62
C VAL A 29 -1.95 -4.19 9.82
N PHE A 30 -1.09 -4.31 8.81
CA PHE A 30 -1.14 -5.44 7.88
C PHE A 30 -0.21 -6.59 8.27
N LEU A 31 0.70 -6.39 9.23
CA LEU A 31 1.55 -7.42 9.87
C LEU A 31 2.16 -8.45 8.89
N ALA A 32 2.48 -8.02 7.67
CA ALA A 32 2.89 -8.93 6.60
C ALA A 32 4.18 -9.68 6.93
N THR A 33 5.07 -9.07 7.71
CA THR A 33 6.30 -9.69 8.21
C THR A 33 6.01 -10.84 9.17
N GLU A 34 5.07 -10.68 10.08
CA GLU A 34 4.69 -11.70 11.06
C GLU A 34 3.97 -12.86 10.37
N CYS A 35 3.05 -12.56 9.45
CA CYS A 35 2.40 -13.59 8.63
C CYS A 35 3.44 -14.40 7.84
N ALA A 36 4.44 -13.74 7.23
CA ALA A 36 5.52 -14.43 6.54
C ALA A 36 6.39 -15.31 7.46
N ALA A 37 6.57 -14.91 8.74
CA ALA A 37 7.28 -15.71 9.73
C ALA A 37 6.49 -16.97 10.09
N VAL A 38 5.19 -16.84 10.40
CA VAL A 38 4.29 -17.97 10.69
C VAL A 38 4.20 -18.93 9.50
N MET A 39 4.11 -18.41 8.27
CA MET A 39 4.13 -19.25 7.06
C MET A 39 5.40 -20.12 7.00
N LYS A 40 6.57 -19.56 7.30
CA LYS A 40 7.83 -20.32 7.31
C LYS A 40 7.84 -21.39 8.40
N GLU A 41 7.34 -21.08 9.60
CA GLU A 41 7.21 -22.04 10.70
C GLU A 41 6.30 -23.23 10.32
N MET A 42 5.27 -22.96 9.53
CA MET A 42 4.36 -23.98 8.99
C MET A 42 4.91 -24.70 7.75
N GLY A 43 6.15 -24.42 7.33
CA GLY A 43 6.76 -25.01 6.13
C GLY A 43 6.21 -24.49 4.79
N LEU A 44 5.48 -23.37 4.81
CA LEU A 44 4.93 -22.71 3.62
C LEU A 44 5.91 -21.65 3.10
N THR A 45 5.96 -21.50 1.77
CA THR A 45 6.75 -20.43 1.12
C THR A 45 5.97 -19.11 1.16
N PRO A 46 6.42 -18.09 1.91
CA PRO A 46 5.75 -16.79 1.90
C PRO A 46 5.91 -16.10 0.53
N PRO A 47 4.91 -15.32 0.11
CA PRO A 47 4.97 -14.56 -1.14
C PRO A 47 6.04 -13.46 -1.07
N ALA A 48 6.47 -12.99 -2.25
CA ALA A 48 7.38 -11.85 -2.33
C ALA A 48 6.82 -10.62 -1.57
N PRO A 49 7.66 -9.91 -0.80
CA PRO A 49 7.22 -8.84 0.11
C PRO A 49 6.61 -7.63 -0.61
N THR A 50 6.95 -7.45 -1.89
CA THR A 50 6.46 -6.36 -2.73
C THR A 50 5.91 -6.90 -4.02
N LYS A 51 4.61 -6.68 -4.25
CA LYS A 51 3.98 -6.84 -5.56
C LYS A 51 3.68 -5.47 -6.15
N THR A 52 4.18 -5.25 -7.37
CA THR A 52 3.75 -4.14 -8.22
C THR A 52 2.35 -4.45 -8.75
N ILE A 53 1.45 -3.48 -8.67
CA ILE A 53 0.08 -3.61 -9.19
C ILE A 53 -0.16 -2.49 -10.19
N SER A 54 -0.94 -2.77 -11.24
CA SER A 54 -1.44 -1.74 -12.16
C SER A 54 -2.93 -1.60 -11.93
N VAL A 55 -3.38 -0.38 -11.66
CA VAL A 55 -4.80 -0.09 -11.44
C VAL A 55 -5.19 1.06 -12.35
N MET A 56 -6.25 0.86 -13.15
CA MET A 56 -6.71 1.79 -14.19
C MET A 56 -5.61 2.17 -15.22
N GLY A 57 -4.78 1.19 -15.62
CA GLY A 57 -3.68 1.41 -16.57
C GLY A 57 -2.49 2.20 -16.01
N LYS A 58 -2.50 2.52 -14.71
CA LYS A 58 -1.41 3.22 -14.02
C LYS A 58 -0.70 2.27 -13.08
N VAL A 59 0.61 2.14 -13.25
CA VAL A 59 1.47 1.36 -12.37
C VAL A 59 1.56 2.07 -11.02
N PHE A 60 1.29 1.32 -9.94
CA PHE A 60 1.43 1.81 -8.58
C PHE A 60 2.81 1.47 -8.02
N ASP A 61 3.59 2.51 -7.72
CA ASP A 61 4.83 2.41 -6.96
C ASP A 61 4.55 2.71 -5.48
N PRO A 62 4.64 1.71 -4.58
CA PRO A 62 4.45 1.92 -3.15
C PRO A 62 5.51 2.81 -2.50
N ALA A 63 6.68 3.02 -3.13
CA ALA A 63 7.68 3.97 -2.66
C ALA A 63 7.33 5.43 -3.02
N LYS A 64 6.44 5.63 -4.00
CA LYS A 64 6.02 6.95 -4.50
C LYS A 64 4.49 7.10 -4.51
N PRO A 65 3.82 6.98 -3.35
CA PRO A 65 2.36 7.06 -3.28
C PRO A 65 1.82 8.44 -3.68
N ALA A 66 2.58 9.51 -3.43
CA ALA A 66 2.20 10.88 -3.81
C ALA A 66 2.16 11.08 -5.33
N ASP A 67 3.17 10.58 -6.06
CA ASP A 67 3.24 10.66 -7.52
C ASP A 67 2.06 9.91 -8.16
N TYR A 68 1.73 8.74 -7.62
CA TYR A 68 0.58 7.97 -8.06
C TYR A 68 -0.74 8.73 -7.84
N LEU A 69 -0.91 9.37 -6.69
CA LEU A 69 -2.08 10.19 -6.37
C LEU A 69 -2.22 11.38 -7.34
N ASN A 70 -1.11 12.05 -7.64
CA ASN A 70 -1.05 13.19 -8.56
C ASN A 70 -1.29 12.80 -10.02
N SER A 71 -1.14 11.53 -10.37
CA SER A 71 -1.38 11.05 -11.74
C SER A 71 -2.87 10.99 -12.14
N PHE A 72 -3.80 11.20 -11.20
CA PHE A 72 -5.24 11.20 -11.46
C PHE A 72 -5.80 12.62 -11.63
N ALA A 73 -6.60 12.82 -12.69
CA ALA A 73 -7.29 14.07 -12.94
C ALA A 73 -8.37 14.39 -11.88
N ILE A 74 -9.01 13.35 -11.32
CA ILE A 74 -10.05 13.48 -10.29
C ILE A 74 -9.46 13.09 -8.94
N LYS A 75 -9.40 14.05 -8.03
CA LYS A 75 -9.00 13.92 -6.62
C LYS A 75 -9.78 14.91 -5.75
N ARG A 76 -10.01 14.56 -4.48
CA ARG A 76 -10.66 15.42 -3.46
C ARG A 76 -9.72 15.85 -2.34
N THR A 77 -8.42 15.59 -2.54
CA THR A 77 -7.29 15.99 -1.69
C THR A 77 -6.89 17.43 -1.94
#